data_AF-A0A914LFK0-F1
#
_entry.id   AF-A0A914LFK0-F1
#
_cell.length_a   1.000
_cell.length_b   1.000
_cell.length_c   1.000
_cell.angle_alpha   90.00
_cell.angle_beta   90.00
_cell.angle_gamma   90.00
#
_symmetry.space_group_name_H-M   'P 1'
#
loop_
_entity.id
_entity.type
_entity.pdbx_description
1 polymer ?
#
loop_
_entity_poly.entity_id
_entity_poly.type
_entity_poly.pdbx_seq_one_letter_code
_entity_poly.pdbx_strand_id
1 'polypeptide(L)'
;MLDEQSSLVVKPIMGLYLCFPWTVNLPLLGNAWRQLKQIRYDFWGFLEGHISEHLREFNNKTGDLINSSDFIFAYLNEMERRKIENEENGNEGDLGYFR
;
A
#
# COMPACT_ATOMS: atom_id res chain seq x y z
N MET A 1 -3.08 -20.11 -0.14
CA MET A 1 -3.35 -18.69 -0.51
C MET A 1 -2.11 -17.82 -0.36
N LEU A 2 -1.45 -17.73 0.82
CA LEU A 2 -0.16 -17.03 0.96
C LEU A 2 1.01 -17.69 0.20
N ASP A 3 1.03 -19.03 0.11
CA ASP A 3 2.11 -19.77 -0.59
C ASP A 3 2.12 -19.58 -2.11
N GLU A 4 0.97 -19.38 -2.74
CA GLU A 4 0.92 -19.13 -4.19
C GLU A 4 1.45 -17.75 -4.55
N GLN A 5 1.17 -16.75 -3.71
CA GLN A 5 1.64 -15.37 -3.92
C GLN A 5 3.15 -15.24 -3.72
N SER A 6 3.75 -15.93 -2.74
CA SER A 6 5.21 -15.94 -2.57
C SER A 6 5.91 -16.61 -3.77
N SER A 7 5.32 -17.69 -4.31
CA SER A 7 5.90 -18.42 -5.44
C SER A 7 5.96 -17.62 -6.75
N LEU A 8 5.14 -16.58 -6.89
CA LEU A 8 5.09 -15.78 -8.11
C LEU A 8 6.15 -14.67 -8.13
N VAL A 9 6.44 -14.07 -6.98
CA VAL A 9 7.48 -13.03 -6.83
C VAL A 9 8.88 -13.64 -6.99
N VAL A 10 9.05 -14.92 -6.66
CA VAL A 10 10.33 -15.66 -6.80
C VAL A 10 10.54 -16.20 -8.23
N LYS A 11 9.55 -16.11 -9.14
CA LYS A 11 9.72 -16.60 -10.50
C LYS A 11 10.71 -15.72 -11.27
N PRO A 12 11.75 -16.32 -11.91
CA PRO A 12 12.76 -15.61 -12.72
C PRO A 12 12.20 -14.65 -13.78
N ILE A 13 10.94 -14.85 -14.16
CA ILE A 13 10.17 -14.00 -15.08
C ILE A 13 10.04 -12.56 -14.56
N MET A 14 9.96 -12.34 -13.24
CA MET A 14 9.93 -10.97 -12.67
C MET A 14 11.26 -10.22 -12.85
N GLY A 15 12.39 -10.91 -12.71
CA GLY A 15 13.71 -10.33 -13.01
C GLY A 15 13.89 -10.01 -14.50
N LEU A 16 13.30 -10.82 -15.37
CA LEU A 16 13.31 -10.60 -16.83
C LEU A 16 12.58 -9.31 -17.23
N TYR A 17 11.52 -8.90 -16.51
CA TYR A 17 10.84 -7.62 -16.76
C TYR A 17 11.72 -6.41 -16.42
N LEU A 18 12.48 -6.47 -15.32
CA LEU A 18 13.39 -5.38 -14.92
C LEU A 18 14.54 -5.22 -15.92
N CYS A 19 15.06 -6.32 -16.44
CA CYS A 19 16.18 -6.30 -17.38
C CYS A 19 15.76 -6.01 -18.83
N PHE A 20 14.53 -6.38 -19.23
CA PHE A 20 14.09 -6.31 -20.64
C PHE A 20 12.62 -5.89 -20.79
N PRO A 21 12.30 -4.59 -20.66
CA PRO A 21 10.92 -4.09 -20.71
C PRO A 21 10.21 -4.34 -22.05
N TRP A 22 10.93 -4.60 -23.15
CA TRP A 22 10.33 -4.90 -24.47
C TRP A 22 9.74 -6.33 -24.57
N THR A 23 10.08 -7.21 -23.63
CA THR A 23 9.64 -8.63 -23.65
C THR A 23 8.15 -8.79 -23.34
N VAL A 24 7.50 -7.73 -22.84
CA VAL A 24 6.05 -7.67 -22.61
C VAL A 24 5.20 -7.87 -23.88
N ASN A 25 5.76 -7.66 -25.07
CA ASN A 25 5.05 -7.80 -26.36
C ASN A 25 5.08 -9.24 -26.92
N LEU A 26 5.78 -10.17 -26.30
CA LEU A 26 5.77 -11.58 -26.71
C LEU A 26 4.47 -12.26 -26.23
N PRO A 27 3.75 -13.01 -27.09
CA PRO A 27 2.42 -13.54 -26.78
C PRO A 27 2.37 -14.47 -25.56
N LEU A 28 3.46 -15.19 -25.25
CA LEU A 28 3.57 -16.02 -24.04
C LEU A 28 3.73 -15.19 -22.75
N LEU A 29 4.48 -14.08 -22.83
CA LEU A 29 4.71 -13.18 -21.70
C LEU A 29 3.52 -12.24 -21.45
N GLY A 30 2.69 -11.99 -22.47
CA GLY A 30 1.44 -11.25 -22.33
C GLY A 30 0.42 -11.91 -21.39
N ASN A 31 0.32 -13.25 -21.42
CA ASN A 31 -0.56 -13.99 -20.50
C ASN A 31 -0.06 -13.95 -19.05
N ALA A 32 1.26 -14.08 -18.84
CA ALA A 32 1.88 -13.94 -17.52
C ALA A 32 1.74 -12.49 -16.99
N TRP A 33 1.90 -11.50 -17.86
CA TRP A 33 1.71 -10.09 -17.54
C TRP A 33 0.27 -9.76 -17.13
N ARG A 34 -0.71 -10.33 -17.83
CA ARG A 34 -2.13 -10.18 -17.46
C ARG A 34 -2.41 -10.78 -16.08
N GLN A 35 -1.90 -11.97 -15.80
CA GLN A 35 -2.03 -12.60 -14.48
C GLN A 35 -1.35 -11.77 -13.38
N LEU A 36 -0.14 -11.26 -13.63
CA LEU A 36 0.56 -10.40 -12.68
C LEU A 36 -0.22 -9.10 -12.40
N LYS A 37 -0.77 -8.46 -13.44
CA LYS A 37 -1.61 -7.27 -13.27
C LYS A 37 -2.87 -7.57 -12.46
N GLN A 38 -3.48 -8.73 -12.67
CA GLN A 38 -4.65 -9.15 -11.90
C GLN A 38 -4.28 -9.36 -10.43
N ILE A 39 -3.19 -10.05 -10.13
CA ILE A 39 -2.72 -10.24 -8.75
C ILE A 39 -2.37 -8.91 -8.09
N ARG A 40 -1.71 -8.00 -8.83
CA ARG A 40 -1.49 -6.63 -8.38
C ARG A 40 -2.81 -5.94 -8.04
N TYR A 41 -3.81 -6.02 -8.91
CA TYR A 41 -5.11 -5.40 -8.70
C TYR A 41 -5.82 -5.96 -7.46
N ASP A 42 -5.86 -7.28 -7.32
CA ASP A 42 -6.48 -7.96 -6.18
C ASP A 42 -5.77 -7.60 -4.86
N PHE A 43 -4.44 -7.54 -4.87
CA PHE A 43 -3.63 -7.13 -3.73
C PHE A 43 -3.87 -5.65 -3.34
N TRP A 44 -3.94 -4.76 -4.33
CA TRP A 44 -4.27 -3.34 -4.08
C TRP A 44 -5.68 -3.18 -3.52
N GLY A 45 -6.67 -3.90 -4.06
CA GLY A 45 -8.04 -3.85 -3.53
C GLY A 45 -8.13 -4.36 -2.08
N PHE A 46 -7.38 -5.41 -1.74
CA PHE A 46 -7.28 -5.89 -0.36
C PHE A 46 -6.66 -4.85 0.57
N LEU A 47 -5.52 -4.26 0.18
CA LEU A 47 -4.86 -3.20 0.95
C LEU A 47 -5.76 -1.98 1.12
N GLU A 48 -6.44 -1.54 0.05
CA GLU A 48 -7.33 -0.39 0.08
C GLU A 48 -8.51 -0.61 1.04
N GLY A 49 -9.08 -1.83 1.06
CA GLY A 49 -10.11 -2.20 2.02
C GLY A 49 -9.62 -2.09 3.47
N HIS A 50 -8.46 -2.69 3.77
CA HIS A 50 -7.87 -2.63 5.11
C HIS A 50 -7.52 -1.20 5.53
N ILE A 51 -6.89 -0.42 4.66
CA ILE A 51 -6.55 0.99 4.94
C ILE A 51 -7.82 1.81 5.20
N SER A 52 -8.87 1.62 4.39
CA SER A 52 -10.13 2.33 4.55
C SER A 52 -10.83 2.01 5.87
N GLU A 53 -10.79 0.75 6.30
CA GLU A 53 -11.32 0.34 7.59
C GLU A 53 -10.55 0.96 8.76
N HIS A 54 -9.22 0.89 8.72
CA HIS A 54 -8.36 1.51 9.74
C HIS A 54 -8.55 3.03 9.80
N LEU A 55 -8.66 3.70 8.65
CA LEU A 55 -8.96 5.13 8.58
C LEU A 55 -10.33 5.45 9.19
N ARG A 56 -11.35 4.64 8.92
CA ARG A 56 -12.68 4.82 9.49
C ARG A 56 -12.65 4.68 11.01
N GLU A 57 -11.98 3.66 11.53
CA GLU A 57 -11.79 3.47 12.97
C GLU A 57 -11.01 4.62 13.60
N PHE A 58 -9.93 5.05 12.93
CA PHE A 58 -9.11 6.17 13.36
C PHE A 58 -9.90 7.48 13.43
N ASN A 59 -10.73 7.78 12.43
CA ASN A 59 -11.55 8.99 12.39
C ASN A 59 -12.70 8.97 13.41
N ASN A 60 -13.19 7.78 13.77
CA ASN A 60 -14.27 7.61 14.75
C ASN A 60 -13.77 7.55 16.20
N LYS A 61 -12.46 7.49 16.42
CA LYS A 61 -11.92 7.44 17.77
C LYS A 61 -12.34 8.70 18.54
N THR A 62 -12.77 8.50 19.79
CA THR A 62 -13.15 9.60 20.68
C THR A 62 -12.10 9.67 21.79
N GLY A 63 -10.99 10.37 21.55
CA GLY A 63 -9.88 10.49 22.49
C GLY A 63 -8.50 10.50 21.82
N ASP A 64 -7.46 10.21 22.61
CA ASP A 64 -6.06 10.18 22.22
C ASP A 64 -5.73 9.11 21.15
N LEU A 65 -4.47 9.08 20.72
CA LEU A 65 -3.87 8.13 19.78
C LEU A 65 -4.29 6.68 20.04
N ILE A 66 -4.56 5.93 18.97
CA ILE A 66 -4.95 4.53 19.08
C ILE A 66 -3.74 3.72 19.55
N ASN A 67 -3.83 3.09 20.73
CA ASN A 67 -2.80 2.19 21.22
C ASN A 67 -2.96 0.81 20.57
N SER A 68 -2.42 0.65 19.37
CA SER A 68 -2.39 -0.59 18.60
C SER A 68 -0.97 -0.91 18.16
N SER A 69 -0.62 -2.21 18.15
CA SER A 69 0.63 -2.70 17.56
C SER A 69 0.58 -2.80 16.03
N ASP A 70 -0.55 -2.46 15.42
CA ASP A 70 -0.72 -2.45 13.97
C ASP A 70 0.07 -1.30 13.32
N PHE A 71 0.78 -1.61 12.24
CA PHE A 71 1.61 -0.64 11.53
C PHE A 71 0.81 0.52 10.93
N ILE A 72 -0.39 0.27 10.41
CA ILE A 72 -1.25 1.30 9.81
C ILE A 72 -1.66 2.29 10.90
N PHE A 73 -2.06 1.81 12.08
CA PHE A 73 -2.41 2.70 13.19
C PHE A 73 -1.21 3.50 13.70
N ALA A 74 -0.03 2.88 13.80
CA ALA A 74 1.20 3.58 14.17
C ALA A 74 1.53 4.72 13.17
N TYR A 75 1.36 4.46 11.87
CA TYR A 75 1.53 5.48 10.84
C TYR A 75 0.51 6.62 10.97
N LEU A 76 -0.78 6.30 11.13
CA LEU A 76 -1.84 7.30 11.25
C LEU A 76 -1.65 8.20 12.49
N ASN A 77 -1.27 7.59 13.61
CA ASN A 77 -0.89 8.28 14.85
C ASN A 77 0.26 9.29 14.62
N GLU A 78 1.32 8.88 13.93
CA GLU A 78 2.46 9.75 13.63
C GLU A 78 2.07 10.91 12.70
N MET A 79 1.21 10.66 11.71
CA MET A 79 0.72 11.70 10.81
C MET A 79 -0.14 12.74 11.53
N GLU A 80 -0.99 12.29 12.47
CA GLU A 80 -1.78 13.19 13.31
C GLU A 80 -0.90 13.99 14.27
N ARG A 81 0.12 13.37 14.86
CA ARG A 81 1.12 14.07 15.68
C ARG A 81 1.79 15.20 14.89
N ARG A 82 2.22 14.94 13.65
CA ARG A 82 2.83 15.95 12.77
C ARG A 82 1.85 17.06 12.38
N LYS A 83 0.57 16.73 12.24
CA LYS A 83 -0.48 17.72 11.99
C LYS A 83 -0.59 18.69 13.16
N ILE A 84 -0.69 18.17 14.38
CA ILE A 84 -0.76 18.98 15.60
C ILE A 84 0.50 19.85 15.71
N GLU A 85 1.69 19.29 15.51
CA GLU A 85 2.95 20.06 15.56
C GLU A 85 3.04 21.15 14.48
N ASN A 86 2.54 20.90 13.27
CA ASN A 86 2.53 21.93 12.22
C ASN A 86 1.52 23.05 12.53
N GLU A 87 0.35 22.70 13.05
CA GLU A 87 -0.66 23.67 13.51
C GLU A 87 -0.11 24.54 14.65
N GLU A 88 0.56 23.94 15.64
CA GLU A 88 1.20 24.65 16.75
C GLU A 88 2.33 25.58 16.28
N ASN A 89 3.08 25.19 15.26
CA ASN A 89 4.17 25.98 14.69
C ASN A 89 3.70 27.02 13.64
N GLY A 90 2.40 27.11 13.36
CA GLY A 90 1.83 28.06 12.40
C GLY A 90 2.20 27.79 10.93
N ASN A 91 2.57 26.56 10.58
CA ASN A 91 2.92 26.15 9.21
C ASN A 91 1.75 25.40 8.55
N GLU A 92 1.06 26.04 7.60
CA GLU A 92 0.03 25.39 6.75
C GLU A 92 0.66 24.59 5.59
N GLY A 93 1.61 23.71 5.90
CA GLY A 93 2.18 22.80 4.91
C GLY A 93 1.25 21.60 4.65
N ASP A 94 0.95 21.30 3.39
CA ASP A 94 0.14 20.15 2.98
C ASP A 94 0.79 18.84 3.45
N LEU A 95 0.20 18.23 4.49
CA LEU A 95 0.60 16.92 4.97
C LEU A 95 0.01 15.90 4.00
N GLY A 96 0.79 15.53 2.99
CA GLY A 96 0.42 14.53 2.01
C GLY A 96 -0.02 13.23 2.67
N TYR A 97 -1.33 13.04 2.81
CA TYR A 97 -1.93 11.73 3.09
C TYR A 97 -1.70 10.85 1.87
N PHE A 98 -1.41 9.56 2.09
CA PHE A 98 -1.22 8.49 1.10
C PHE A 98 -1.51 8.91 -0.35
N ARG A 99 -0.47 9.30 -1.10
CA ARG A 99 -0.56 9.65 -2.52
C ARG A 99 -0.12 8.48 -3.39
#